data_AF-A0A916RCD3-F1
#
_entry.id   AF-A0A916RCD3-F1
#
_cell.length_a   1.000
_cell.length_b   1.000
_cell.length_c   1.000
_cell.angle_alpha   90.00
_cell.angle_beta   90.00
_cell.angle_gamma   90.00
#
_symmetry.space_group_name_H-M   'P 1'
#
loop_
_entity.id
_entity.type
_entity.pdbx_description
1 polymer ?
#
loop_
_entity_poly.entity_id
_entity_poly.type
_entity_poly.pdbx_seq_one_letter_code
_entity_poly.pdbx_strand_id
1 'polypeptide(L)'
;MEPSAIFGIQMECHVGKWLNIPYGVITAPINIQNFPIGYKPFMGYEGTNQIADLVYNSFTLGMEDHLLEIFGGHDTKEVITKSISADSDFNWTKEAKAELNKVPGFVRGKVKRNTEKFARERGFEQISLEVMYAAKESVGA
;
A
#
# COMPACT_ATOMS: atom_id res chain seq x y z
N MET A 1 2.29 -4.66 -11.08
CA MET A 1 2.69 -3.63 -10.10
C MET A 1 1.44 -3.24 -9.33
N GLU A 2 1.44 -3.39 -8.01
CA GLU A 2 0.36 -2.82 -7.17
C GLU A 2 0.76 -1.38 -6.79
N PRO A 3 -0.14 -0.40 -6.96
CA PRO A 3 0.14 0.99 -6.61
C PRO A 3 0.11 1.18 -5.09
N SER A 4 0.96 2.08 -4.58
CA SER A 4 0.99 2.41 -3.14
C SER A 4 -0.13 3.37 -2.72
N ALA A 5 -0.73 4.09 -3.68
CA ALA A 5 -1.94 4.89 -3.50
C ALA A 5 -2.67 5.00 -4.84
N ILE A 6 -3.99 5.19 -4.79
CA ILE A 6 -4.86 5.30 -5.97
C ILE A 6 -5.51 6.68 -6.00
N PHE A 7 -5.24 7.48 -7.03
CA PHE A 7 -5.89 8.76 -7.24
C PHE A 7 -6.74 8.73 -8.50
N GLY A 8 -8.04 8.95 -8.37
CA GLY A 8 -8.92 8.94 -9.53
C GLY A 8 -10.38 9.21 -9.24
N ILE A 9 -11.28 8.37 -9.74
CA ILE A 9 -12.74 8.54 -9.63
C ILE A 9 -13.31 7.82 -8.40
N GLN A 10 -14.57 8.10 -8.05
CA GLN A 10 -15.23 7.46 -6.90
C GLN A 10 -15.22 5.92 -6.96
N MET A 11 -15.27 5.35 -8.17
CA MET A 11 -15.19 3.90 -8.34
C MET A 11 -13.81 3.34 -7.97
N GLU A 12 -12.73 4.06 -8.26
CA GLU A 12 -11.37 3.63 -7.90
C GLU A 12 -11.16 3.71 -6.40
N CYS A 13 -11.78 4.68 -5.71
CA CYS A 13 -11.81 4.71 -4.26
C CYS A 13 -12.56 3.51 -3.66
N HIS A 14 -13.63 3.04 -4.32
CA HIS A 14 -14.32 1.82 -3.90
C HIS A 14 -13.41 0.59 -4.04
N VAL A 15 -12.67 0.48 -5.14
CA VAL A 15 -11.67 -0.59 -5.34
C VAL A 15 -10.55 -0.49 -4.32
N GLY A 16 -10.03 0.72 -4.04
CA GLY A 16 -8.99 0.96 -3.03
C GLY A 16 -9.40 0.48 -1.64
N LYS A 17 -10.65 0.73 -1.23
CA LYS A 17 -11.21 0.19 0.03
C LYS A 17 -11.18 -1.34 0.08
N TRP A 18 -11.47 -2.01 -1.02
CA TRP A 18 -11.47 -3.48 -1.07
C TRP A 18 -10.06 -4.07 -1.02
N LEU A 19 -9.10 -3.39 -1.64
CA LEU A 19 -7.70 -3.80 -1.68
C LEU A 19 -6.89 -3.32 -0.47
N ASN A 20 -7.52 -2.58 0.45
CA ASN A 20 -6.88 -1.89 1.56
C ASN A 20 -5.69 -1.01 1.12
N ILE A 21 -5.86 -0.27 0.02
CA ILE A 21 -4.89 0.67 -0.54
C ILE A 21 -5.41 2.09 -0.31
N PRO A 22 -4.58 3.04 0.14
CA PRO A 22 -5.01 4.43 0.30
C PRO A 22 -5.45 5.05 -1.02
N TYR A 23 -6.47 5.91 -0.95
CA TYR A 23 -7.12 6.46 -2.14
C TYR A 23 -7.44 7.95 -2.00
N GLY A 24 -7.60 8.64 -3.14
CA GLY A 24 -8.06 10.03 -3.22
C GLY A 24 -8.86 10.27 -4.50
N VAL A 25 -9.87 11.14 -4.42
CA VAL A 25 -10.70 11.50 -5.58
C VAL A 25 -10.13 12.76 -6.23
N ILE A 26 -9.85 12.71 -7.53
CA ILE A 26 -9.30 13.85 -8.30
C ILE A 26 -10.17 14.24 -9.51
N THR A 27 -11.04 13.35 -9.98
CA THR A 27 -11.82 13.58 -11.20
C THR A 27 -13.21 12.97 -11.13
N ALA A 28 -14.10 13.49 -11.99
CA ALA A 28 -15.46 12.97 -12.14
C ALA A 28 -15.45 11.58 -12.80
N PRO A 29 -16.40 10.69 -12.44
CA PRO A 29 -17.56 10.88 -11.56
C PRO A 29 -17.23 10.92 -10.06
N ILE A 30 -17.86 11.86 -9.36
CA ILE A 30 -17.65 12.17 -7.93
C ILE A 30 -18.97 12.13 -7.14
N ASN A 31 -18.87 11.95 -5.82
CA ASN A 31 -20.02 12.00 -4.90
C ASN A 31 -20.19 13.40 -4.26
N ILE A 32 -21.24 13.56 -3.44
CA ILE A 32 -21.53 14.82 -2.72
C ILE A 32 -20.40 15.31 -1.80
N GLN A 33 -19.53 14.41 -1.33
CA GLN A 33 -18.40 14.79 -0.45
C GLN A 33 -17.35 15.62 -1.19
N ASN A 34 -17.29 15.53 -2.52
CA ASN A 34 -16.38 16.29 -3.37
C ASN A 34 -16.96 17.64 -3.83
N PHE A 35 -18.14 18.03 -3.32
CA PHE A 35 -18.71 19.36 -3.47
C PHE A 35 -18.71 20.09 -2.11
N PRO A 36 -17.52 20.48 -1.60
CA PRO A 36 -17.43 21.19 -0.34
C PRO A 36 -18.03 22.59 -0.45
N ILE A 37 -18.63 23.07 0.65
CA ILE A 37 -19.07 24.46 0.78
C ILE A 37 -17.87 25.41 0.94
N GLY A 38 -16.75 24.90 1.47
CA GLY A 38 -15.51 25.65 1.62
C GLY A 38 -14.72 25.79 0.32
N TYR A 39 -13.83 26.79 0.28
CA TYR A 39 -12.96 27.06 -0.87
C TYR A 39 -11.88 25.98 -1.02
N LYS A 40 -12.08 25.05 -1.95
CA LYS A 40 -11.13 23.97 -2.29
C LYS A 40 -10.91 23.87 -3.80
N PRO A 41 -10.18 24.81 -4.41
CA PRO A 41 -9.88 24.75 -5.84
C PRO A 41 -8.89 23.62 -6.14
N PHE A 42 -8.93 23.07 -7.35
CA PHE A 42 -7.88 22.17 -7.84
C PHE A 42 -6.78 22.92 -8.60
N MET A 43 -7.07 24.14 -9.09
CA MET A 43 -6.14 24.96 -9.86
C MET A 43 -5.61 26.16 -9.07
N GLY A 44 -4.47 26.70 -9.50
CA GLY A 44 -3.82 27.87 -8.90
C GLY A 44 -2.93 27.51 -7.70
N TYR A 45 -2.33 28.53 -7.08
CA TYR A 45 -1.43 28.35 -5.94
C TYR A 45 -2.14 27.70 -4.74
N GLU A 46 -3.35 28.15 -4.42
CA GLU A 46 -4.15 27.51 -3.36
C GLU A 46 -4.57 26.09 -3.71
N GLY A 47 -4.81 25.80 -4.99
CA GLY A 47 -5.12 24.43 -5.43
C GLY A 47 -3.95 23.47 -5.23
N THR A 48 -2.72 23.97 -5.35
CA THR A 48 -1.52 23.19 -5.07
C THR A 48 -1.48 22.77 -3.59
N ASN A 49 -1.85 23.67 -2.67
CA ASN A 49 -1.96 23.35 -1.23
C ASN A 49 -3.02 22.24 -1.00
N GLN A 50 -4.20 22.37 -1.62
CA GLN A 50 -5.27 21.37 -1.49
C GLN A 50 -4.86 19.98 -2.03
N ILE A 51 -4.14 19.95 -3.15
CA ILE A 51 -3.61 18.70 -3.72
C ILE A 51 -2.54 18.11 -2.81
N ALA A 52 -1.65 18.92 -2.27
CA ALA A 52 -0.61 18.47 -1.34
C ALA A 52 -1.24 17.83 -0.08
N ASP A 53 -2.25 18.49 0.50
CA ASP A 53 -2.99 17.96 1.64
C ASP A 53 -3.72 16.66 1.29
N LEU A 54 -4.35 16.58 0.11
CA LEU A 54 -5.02 15.37 -0.36
C LEU A 54 -4.04 14.19 -0.44
N VAL A 55 -2.89 14.41 -1.08
CA VAL A 55 -1.86 13.37 -1.25
C VAL A 55 -1.31 12.94 0.11
N TYR A 56 -0.95 13.89 0.96
CA TYR A 56 -0.40 13.59 2.28
C TYR A 56 -1.38 12.80 3.15
N ASN A 57 -2.63 13.25 3.23
CA ASN A 57 -3.66 12.59 4.04
C ASN A 57 -3.97 11.18 3.53
N SER A 58 -3.99 10.96 2.21
CA SER A 58 -4.16 9.62 1.64
C SER A 58 -3.04 8.68 2.10
N PHE A 59 -1.78 9.10 2.05
CA PHE A 59 -0.65 8.25 2.47
C PHE A 59 -0.57 8.05 3.99
N THR A 60 -0.76 9.12 4.77
CA THR A 60 -0.67 9.07 6.24
C THR A 60 -1.75 8.18 6.84
N LEU A 61 -2.99 8.22 6.32
CA LEU A 61 -4.05 7.32 6.78
C LEU A 61 -3.67 5.84 6.60
N GLY A 62 -2.99 5.50 5.49
CA GLY A 62 -2.48 4.14 5.27
C GLY A 62 -1.35 3.73 6.22
N MET A 63 -0.58 4.69 6.73
CA MET A 63 0.47 4.45 7.74
C MET A 63 -0.10 4.30 9.15
N GLU A 64 -1.10 5.12 9.50
CA GLU A 64 -1.79 5.04 10.79
C GLU A 64 -2.51 3.70 10.99
N ASP A 65 -3.20 3.21 9.96
CA ASP A 65 -3.88 1.90 9.99
C ASP A 65 -2.88 0.75 10.23
N HIS A 66 -1.69 0.85 9.63
CA HIS A 66 -0.62 -0.12 9.85
C HIS A 66 -0.02 -0.05 11.26
N LEU A 67 0.18 1.16 11.81
CA LEU A 67 0.65 1.31 13.18
C LEU A 67 -0.39 0.74 14.17
N LEU A 68 -1.68 0.93 13.91
CA LEU A 68 -2.76 0.35 14.71
C LEU A 68 -2.77 -1.19 14.67
N GLU A 69 -2.45 -1.80 13.52
CA GLU A 69 -2.27 -3.26 13.39
C GLU A 69 -1.12 -3.78 14.27
N ILE A 70 0.01 -3.07 14.31
CA ILE A 70 1.19 -3.46 15.12
C ILE A 70 0.92 -3.32 16.62
N PHE A 71 0.25 -2.24 17.03
CA PHE A 71 0.05 -1.91 18.44
C PHE A 71 -1.28 -2.44 19.01
N GLY A 72 -2.05 -3.21 18.22
CA GLY A 72 -3.22 -3.98 18.69
C GLY A 72 -4.45 -3.13 19.03
N GLY A 73 -4.62 -1.99 18.36
CA GLY A 73 -5.58 -0.94 18.75
C GLY A 73 -6.98 -0.99 18.12
N HIS A 74 -7.36 -2.04 17.38
CA HIS A 74 -8.69 -2.11 16.73
C HIS A 74 -9.56 -3.25 17.23
N ASP A 75 -10.84 -2.91 17.43
CA ASP A 75 -11.95 -3.86 17.56
C ASP A 75 -11.84 -4.92 16.45
N THR A 76 -11.92 -6.18 16.85
CA THR A 76 -11.71 -7.37 16.01
C THR A 76 -12.75 -7.50 14.90
N LYS A 77 -12.65 -6.67 13.87
CA LYS A 77 -13.07 -7.11 12.54
C LYS A 77 -11.87 -7.76 11.92
N GLU A 78 -11.83 -9.08 12.00
CA GLU A 78 -11.09 -9.91 11.07
C GLU A 78 -11.53 -9.50 9.66
N VAL A 79 -10.85 -8.51 9.09
CA VAL A 79 -10.90 -8.27 7.66
C VAL A 79 -10.26 -9.52 7.11
N ILE A 80 -11.11 -10.42 6.64
CA ILE A 80 -10.74 -11.63 5.92
C ILE A 80 -9.80 -11.14 4.81
N THR A 81 -8.50 -11.24 5.07
CA THR A 81 -7.42 -10.96 4.14
C THR A 81 -7.44 -12.10 3.14
N LYS A 82 -8.50 -12.17 2.35
CA LYS A 82 -8.48 -12.87 1.07
C LYS A 82 -7.67 -12.00 0.13
N SER A 83 -6.38 -11.91 0.45
CA SER A 83 -5.36 -11.49 -0.47
C SER A 83 -5.53 -12.38 -1.69
N ILE A 84 -6.00 -11.80 -2.79
CA ILE A 84 -5.86 -12.41 -4.11
C ILE A 84 -4.38 -12.24 -4.47
N SER A 85 -3.52 -12.81 -3.65
CA SER A 85 -2.14 -13.07 -4.02
C SER A 85 -2.23 -14.39 -4.76
N ALA A 86 -1.86 -14.39 -6.05
CA ALA A 86 -1.46 -15.62 -6.69
C ALA A 86 -0.48 -16.31 -5.74
N ASP A 87 -0.83 -17.51 -5.29
CA ASP A 87 -0.06 -18.28 -4.34
C ASP A 87 1.35 -18.44 -4.94
N SER A 88 2.32 -17.82 -4.30
CA SER A 88 3.69 -17.76 -4.76
C SER A 88 4.39 -19.03 -4.27
N ASP A 89 4.82 -19.90 -5.19
CA ASP A 89 5.47 -21.21 -4.94
C ASP A 89 6.78 -21.17 -4.12
N PHE A 90 7.19 -20.00 -3.59
CA PHE A 90 8.44 -19.86 -2.84
C PHE A 90 8.28 -20.17 -1.36
N ASN A 91 9.17 -21.04 -0.86
CA ASN A 91 9.29 -21.31 0.56
C ASN A 91 10.02 -20.13 1.25
N TRP A 92 9.28 -19.34 2.03
CA TRP A 92 9.85 -18.29 2.89
C TRP A 92 10.26 -18.86 4.25
N THR A 93 11.48 -18.57 4.71
CA THR A 93 11.92 -18.96 6.06
C THR A 93 11.12 -18.21 7.14
N LYS A 94 11.05 -18.78 8.36
CA LYS A 94 10.34 -18.15 9.49
C LYS A 94 10.90 -16.76 9.82
N GLU A 95 12.22 -16.61 9.74
CA GLU A 95 12.93 -15.35 9.97
C GLU A 95 12.60 -14.30 8.90
N ALA A 96 12.61 -14.68 7.61
CA ALA A 96 12.25 -13.78 6.52
C ALA A 96 10.77 -13.35 6.59
N LYS A 97 9.86 -14.25 6.98
CA LYS A 97 8.44 -13.90 7.21
C LYS A 97 8.29 -12.90 8.38
N ALA A 98 9.02 -13.10 9.47
CA ALA A 98 8.98 -12.18 10.60
C ALA A 98 9.47 -10.78 10.23
N GLU A 99 10.54 -10.68 9.43
CA GLU A 99 11.05 -9.41 8.93
C GLU A 99 10.06 -8.75 7.94
N LEU A 100 9.45 -9.54 7.05
CA LEU A 100 8.42 -9.05 6.14
C LEU A 100 7.19 -8.51 6.87
N ASN A 101 6.80 -9.09 7.99
CA ASN A 101 5.67 -8.61 8.79
C ASN A 101 5.94 -7.25 9.46
N LYS A 102 7.21 -6.89 9.71
CA LYS A 102 7.56 -5.53 10.19
C LYS A 102 7.34 -4.46 9.12
N VAL A 103 7.33 -4.83 7.84
CA VAL A 103 7.09 -3.91 6.74
C VAL A 103 5.63 -3.46 6.75
N PRO A 104 5.36 -2.15 6.53
CA PRO A 104 4.00 -1.63 6.45
C PRO A 104 3.13 -2.31 5.41
N GLY A 105 1.87 -2.60 5.77
CA GLY A 105 0.94 -3.40 4.95
C GLY A 105 0.83 -2.93 3.49
N PHE A 106 0.74 -1.61 3.28
CA PHE A 106 0.61 -0.99 1.95
C PHE A 106 1.86 -1.14 1.06
N VAL A 107 3.05 -1.40 1.63
CA VAL A 107 4.29 -1.69 0.88
C VAL A 107 4.71 -3.16 0.97
N ARG A 108 4.19 -3.92 1.93
CA ARG A 108 4.54 -5.32 2.19
C ARG A 108 4.34 -6.19 0.94
N GLY A 109 3.23 -6.04 0.22
CA GLY A 109 2.96 -6.78 -1.02
C GLY A 109 3.98 -6.50 -2.13
N LYS A 110 4.42 -5.24 -2.26
CA LYS A 110 5.46 -4.83 -3.22
C LYS A 110 6.81 -5.42 -2.84
N VAL A 111 7.18 -5.36 -1.55
CA VAL A 111 8.43 -5.95 -1.04
C VAL A 111 8.44 -7.46 -1.28
N LYS A 112 7.35 -8.17 -0.93
CA LYS A 112 7.23 -9.62 -1.15
C LYS A 112 7.50 -10.01 -2.61
N ARG A 113 6.80 -9.38 -3.56
CA ARG A 113 6.96 -9.69 -4.99
C ARG A 113 8.33 -9.29 -5.54
N ASN A 114 8.91 -8.18 -5.09
CA ASN A 114 10.26 -7.78 -5.50
C ASN A 114 11.30 -8.80 -5.04
N THR A 115 11.19 -9.27 -3.80
CA THR A 115 12.05 -10.33 -3.26
C THR A 115 11.86 -11.65 -4.02
N GLU A 116 10.62 -12.03 -4.33
CA GLU A 116 10.33 -13.23 -5.13
C GLU A 116 10.86 -13.13 -6.56
N LYS A 117 10.76 -11.95 -7.18
CA LYS A 117 11.34 -11.68 -8.50
C LYS A 117 12.86 -11.82 -8.46
N PHE A 118 13.50 -11.20 -7.48
CA PHE A 118 14.95 -11.30 -7.27
C PHE A 118 15.41 -12.75 -7.03
N ALA A 119 14.65 -13.50 -6.21
CA ALA A 119 14.90 -14.90 -5.96
C ALA A 119 14.82 -15.74 -7.24
N ARG A 120 13.79 -15.51 -8.06
CA ARG A 120 13.59 -16.19 -9.35
C ARG A 120 14.71 -15.88 -10.35
N GLU A 121 15.14 -14.62 -10.45
CA GLU A 121 16.20 -14.20 -11.36
C GLU A 121 17.56 -14.79 -11.00
N ARG A 122 17.81 -15.03 -9.71
CA ARG A 122 19.07 -15.61 -9.21
C ARG A 122 19.00 -17.12 -8.96
N GLY A 123 17.85 -17.75 -9.20
CA GLY A 123 17.66 -19.20 -9.04
C GLY A 123 17.65 -19.68 -7.59
N PHE A 124 17.28 -18.83 -6.63
CA PHE A 124 17.12 -19.25 -5.24
C PHE A 124 15.81 -20.01 -5.05
N GLU A 125 15.84 -21.22 -4.48
CA GLU A 125 14.63 -22.03 -4.21
C GLU A 125 13.90 -21.63 -2.90
N GLN A 126 14.61 -20.98 -1.99
CA GLN A 126 14.10 -20.56 -0.69
C GLN A 126 14.43 -19.08 -0.45
N ILE A 127 13.48 -18.33 0.12
CA ILE A 127 13.68 -16.93 0.48
C ILE A 127 14.13 -16.87 1.94
N SER A 128 15.45 -16.75 2.12
CA SER A 128 16.10 -16.51 3.41
C SER A 128 16.18 -15.01 3.72
N LEU A 129 16.58 -14.68 4.95
CA LEU A 129 16.76 -13.30 5.39
C LEU A 129 17.86 -12.58 4.57
N GLU A 130 18.93 -13.29 4.21
CA GLU A 130 20.01 -12.77 3.36
C GLU A 130 19.52 -12.43 1.95
N VAL A 131 18.70 -13.30 1.34
CA VAL A 131 18.12 -13.05 0.01
C VAL A 131 17.20 -11.82 0.07
N MET A 132 16.45 -11.65 1.16
CA MET A 132 15.60 -10.47 1.36
C MET A 132 16.41 -9.17 1.47
N TYR A 133 17.53 -9.17 2.20
CA TYR A 133 18.41 -8.00 2.29
C TYR A 133 19.12 -7.71 0.96
N ALA A 134 19.62 -8.74 0.28
CA ALA A 134 20.24 -8.60 -1.05
C ALA A 134 19.24 -8.04 -2.08
N ALA A 135 17.97 -8.48 -2.02
CA ALA A 135 16.91 -7.92 -2.85
C ALA A 135 16.65 -6.44 -2.53
N LYS A 136 16.62 -6.06 -1.26
CA LYS A 136 16.43 -4.66 -0.83
C LYS A 136 17.55 -3.75 -1.35
N GLU A 137 18.81 -4.19 -1.27
CA GLU A 137 19.95 -3.44 -1.80
C GLU A 137 19.89 -3.28 -3.33
N SER A 138 19.48 -4.33 -4.04
CA SER A 138 19.37 -4.28 -5.51
C SER A 138 18.28 -3.33 -6.04
N VAL A 139 17.23 -3.06 -5.24
CA VAL A 139 16.14 -2.14 -5.59
C VAL A 139 16.47 -0.70 -5.20
N GLY A 140 17.45 -0.48 -4.33
CA GLY A 140 17.92 0.83 -3.89
C GLY A 140 18.94 1.51 -4.82
N ALA A 141 19.25 0.90 -5.96
CA ALA A 141 20.15 1.42 -7.00
C ALA A 141 19.37 1.90 -8.24
#